data_AF-A0A495FHQ7-F1
#
_entry.id   AF-A0A495FHQ7-F1
#
_cell.length_a   1.000
_cell.length_b   1.000
_cell.length_c   1.000
_cell.angle_alpha   90.00
_cell.angle_beta   90.00
_cell.angle_gamma   90.00
#
_symmetry.space_group_name_H-M   'P 1'
#
loop_
_entity.id
_entity.type
_entity.pdbx_description
1 polymer ?
#
loop_
_entity_poly.entity_id
_entity_poly.type
_entity_poly.pdbx_seq_one_letter_code
_entity_poly.pdbx_strand_id
1 'polypeptide(L)'
;MKPSFALAAAALALGLAHTASAQEAATQPATAPHPKAPLGRWITESGNLEVEIAPCPTNANGTASANTGGSSGTNTLCGKVVRVLANRSMSAPGTEMAAADARPALGMTMLSGLRDSGSGSGEYQGEIYNRENAKTYRSTLTPAEPDQLLVRAYVGIPLFGKTQVWRRPAAERGGVQ
;
A
#
# COMPACT_ATOMS: atom_id res chain seq x y z
N MET A 1 -16.50 74.16 -35.33
CA MET A 1 -16.96 73.40 -36.52
C MET A 1 -18.09 72.47 -36.06
N LYS A 2 -19.26 72.59 -36.67
CA LYS A 2 -20.52 71.80 -36.56
C LYS A 2 -20.95 71.51 -38.02
N PRO A 3 -21.93 70.65 -38.36
CA PRO A 3 -22.73 69.66 -37.59
C PRO A 3 -22.77 68.27 -38.33
N SER A 4 -23.46 67.21 -37.92
CA SER A 4 -24.88 66.88 -38.22
C SER A 4 -25.11 65.35 -37.97
N PHE A 5 -26.12 64.92 -37.17
CA PHE A 5 -27.45 64.35 -37.53
C PHE A 5 -27.40 63.01 -38.33
N ALA A 6 -28.23 61.96 -38.14
CA ALA A 6 -29.38 61.65 -37.29
C ALA A 6 -29.76 60.14 -37.42
N LEU A 7 -30.64 59.67 -36.51
CA LEU A 7 -31.76 58.70 -36.66
C LEU A 7 -31.56 57.35 -37.38
N ALA A 8 -31.86 56.24 -36.69
CA ALA A 8 -33.15 55.52 -36.85
C ALA A 8 -33.13 54.15 -36.14
N ALA A 9 -34.30 53.76 -35.64
CA ALA A 9 -34.57 52.54 -34.90
C ALA A 9 -34.66 51.28 -35.78
N ALA A 10 -34.39 50.12 -35.18
CA ALA A 10 -35.06 48.88 -35.54
C ALA A 10 -35.04 47.93 -34.33
N ALA A 11 -36.18 47.81 -33.67
CA ALA A 11 -36.45 46.71 -32.76
C ALA A 11 -36.61 45.43 -33.59
N LEU A 12 -35.89 44.38 -33.23
CA LEU A 12 -36.20 43.00 -33.63
C LEU A 12 -35.94 42.12 -32.41
N ALA A 13 -37.03 41.85 -31.68
CA ALA A 13 -37.09 40.74 -30.76
C ALA A 13 -36.98 39.46 -31.58
N LEU A 14 -35.88 38.72 -31.41
CA LEU A 14 -35.85 37.28 -31.69
C LEU A 14 -35.49 36.57 -30.38
N GLY A 15 -36.48 35.85 -29.85
CA GLY A 15 -36.29 34.95 -28.73
C GLY A 15 -35.24 33.91 -29.09
N LEU A 16 -34.17 33.87 -28.31
CA LEU A 16 -33.24 32.75 -28.30
C LEU A 16 -33.80 31.72 -27.33
N ALA A 17 -34.35 30.66 -27.91
CA ALA A 17 -34.65 29.42 -27.24
C ALA A 17 -33.46 29.02 -26.36
N HIS A 18 -33.69 28.91 -25.05
CA HIS A 18 -32.70 28.35 -24.15
C HIS A 18 -32.66 26.85 -24.42
N THR A 19 -31.69 26.40 -25.22
CA THR A 19 -31.40 24.98 -25.34
C THR A 19 -30.99 24.49 -23.96
N ALA A 20 -31.82 23.65 -23.36
CA ALA A 20 -31.51 22.94 -22.14
C ALA A 20 -30.22 22.14 -22.36
N SER A 21 -29.14 22.54 -21.69
CA SER A 21 -27.91 21.78 -21.61
C SER A 21 -28.22 20.47 -20.90
N ALA A 22 -28.32 19.37 -21.66
CA ALA A 22 -28.26 18.04 -21.08
C ALA A 22 -26.86 17.88 -20.47
N GLN A 23 -26.79 18.05 -19.15
CA GLN A 23 -25.58 17.75 -18.41
C GLN A 23 -25.49 16.23 -18.35
N GLU A 24 -24.74 15.65 -19.28
CA GLU A 24 -24.27 14.27 -19.16
C GLU A 24 -23.59 14.17 -17.80
N ALA A 25 -24.29 13.52 -16.88
CA ALA A 25 -23.72 13.11 -15.61
C ALA A 25 -22.52 12.25 -15.97
N ALA A 26 -21.32 12.82 -15.80
CA ALA A 26 -20.09 12.05 -15.82
C ALA A 26 -20.27 10.94 -14.78
N THR A 27 -20.50 9.73 -15.26
CA THR A 27 -20.40 8.51 -14.47
C THR A 27 -18.96 8.46 -13.97
N GLN A 28 -18.73 9.00 -12.77
CA GLN A 28 -17.50 8.74 -12.05
C GLN A 28 -17.39 7.21 -11.93
N PRO A 29 -16.26 6.60 -12.32
CA PRO A 29 -16.06 5.19 -12.02
C PRO A 29 -16.18 5.04 -10.51
N ALA A 30 -17.21 4.35 -10.05
CA ALA A 30 -17.31 3.91 -8.66
C ALA A 30 -16.01 3.19 -8.35
N THR A 31 -15.25 3.69 -7.37
CA THR A 31 -14.02 3.07 -6.88
C THR A 31 -14.31 1.59 -6.66
N ALA A 32 -13.78 0.73 -7.53
CA ALA A 32 -13.85 -0.70 -7.31
C ALA A 32 -13.31 -0.97 -5.90
N PRO A 33 -13.88 -1.91 -5.13
CA PRO A 33 -13.31 -2.29 -3.85
C PRO A 33 -11.83 -2.59 -4.10
N HIS A 34 -10.94 -1.80 -3.50
CA HIS A 34 -9.51 -2.06 -3.61
C HIS A 34 -9.31 -3.53 -3.26
N PRO A 35 -8.54 -4.31 -4.04
CA PRO A 35 -8.29 -5.70 -3.68
C PRO A 35 -7.77 -5.70 -2.24
N LYS A 36 -8.49 -6.39 -1.33
CA LYS A 36 -8.12 -6.52 0.09
C LYS A 36 -6.77 -7.23 0.29
N ALA A 37 -6.03 -7.53 -0.77
CA ALA A 37 -4.70 -8.10 -0.65
C ALA A 37 -3.71 -7.02 -0.20
N PRO A 38 -2.77 -7.33 0.72
CA PRO A 38 -1.77 -6.37 1.24
C PRO A 38 -0.66 -6.05 0.22
N LEU A 39 -0.93 -6.13 -1.09
CA LEU A 39 0.05 -6.02 -2.16
C LEU A 39 0.66 -4.62 -2.29
N GLY A 40 1.85 -4.56 -2.86
CA GLY A 40 2.59 -3.34 -3.16
C GLY A 40 3.53 -2.92 -2.05
N ARG A 41 3.94 -1.65 -2.06
CA ARG A 41 5.02 -1.15 -1.19
C ARG A 41 4.47 -0.54 0.09
N TRP A 42 5.19 -0.77 1.18
CA TRP A 42 4.84 -0.35 2.52
C TRP A 42 6.07 0.11 3.29
N ILE A 43 5.96 1.21 4.00
CA ILE A 43 6.97 1.71 4.94
C ILE A 43 6.64 1.14 6.32
N THR A 44 7.64 0.53 6.97
CA THR A 44 7.50 0.00 8.33
C THR A 44 7.20 1.12 9.33
N GLU A 45 6.54 0.81 10.46
CA GLU A 45 6.21 1.81 11.49
C GLU A 45 7.46 2.58 11.99
N SER A 46 8.59 1.88 12.12
CA SER A 46 9.89 2.47 12.47
C SER A 46 10.44 3.46 11.43
N GLY A 47 9.89 3.46 10.21
CA GLY A 47 10.40 4.22 9.08
C GLY A 47 11.77 3.74 8.60
N ASN A 48 12.19 2.52 8.96
CA ASN A 48 13.49 1.99 8.60
C ASN A 48 13.52 1.43 7.18
N LEU A 49 12.45 0.78 6.75
CA LEU A 49 12.45 -0.02 5.53
C LEU A 49 11.22 0.27 4.69
N GLU A 50 11.40 0.23 3.38
CA GLU A 50 10.31 0.00 2.45
C GLU A 50 10.31 -1.47 2.03
N VAL A 51 9.19 -2.13 2.27
CA VAL A 51 8.95 -3.54 2.00
C VAL A 51 7.91 -3.65 0.88
N GLU A 52 8.24 -4.37 -0.18
CA GLU A 52 7.31 -4.74 -1.23
C GLU A 52 6.69 -6.09 -0.93
N ILE A 53 5.36 -6.14 -0.83
CA ILE A 53 4.58 -7.36 -0.70
C ILE A 53 4.08 -7.76 -2.08
N ALA A 54 4.54 -8.92 -2.55
CA ALA A 54 4.24 -9.46 -3.88
C ALA A 54 4.19 -11.00 -3.81
N PRO A 55 3.69 -11.69 -4.87
CA PRO A 55 3.85 -13.13 -4.97
C PRO A 55 5.30 -13.54 -4.74
N CYS A 56 5.49 -14.60 -3.96
CA CYS A 56 6.83 -15.09 -3.67
C CYS A 56 7.56 -15.48 -4.96
N PRO A 57 8.87 -15.19 -5.07
CA PRO A 57 9.64 -15.58 -6.24
C PRO A 57 9.65 -17.10 -6.37
N THR A 58 9.37 -17.59 -7.58
CA THR A 58 9.41 -19.00 -7.94
C THR A 58 10.61 -19.29 -8.85
N ASN A 59 11.12 -20.53 -8.82
CA ASN A 59 12.08 -20.99 -9.82
C ASN A 59 11.38 -21.29 -11.16
N ALA A 60 12.14 -21.64 -12.20
CA ALA A 60 11.60 -21.97 -13.52
C ALA A 60 10.56 -23.10 -13.52
N ASN A 61 10.54 -23.93 -12.47
CA ASN A 61 9.59 -25.02 -12.27
C ASN A 61 8.39 -24.61 -11.39
N GLY A 62 8.20 -23.31 -11.13
CA GLY A 62 7.09 -22.80 -10.32
C GLY A 62 7.19 -23.11 -8.81
N THR A 63 8.34 -23.60 -8.33
CA THR A 63 8.57 -23.87 -6.90
C THR A 63 9.00 -22.60 -6.20
N ALA A 64 8.42 -22.29 -5.03
CA ALA A 64 8.83 -21.12 -4.25
C ALA A 64 10.34 -21.20 -3.90
N SER A 65 11.04 -20.07 -4.03
CA SER A 65 12.47 -19.96 -3.72
C SER A 65 12.75 -20.36 -2.27
N ALA A 66 13.75 -21.23 -2.05
CA ALA A 66 14.09 -21.83 -0.76
C ALA A 66 14.42 -20.81 0.37
N ASN A 67 14.72 -19.56 0.01
CA ASN A 67 14.92 -18.45 0.95
C ASN A 67 13.60 -17.82 1.44
N THR A 68 12.47 -18.34 0.97
CA THR A 68 11.13 -18.03 1.47
C THR A 68 10.78 -19.09 2.49
N GLY A 69 10.71 -18.74 3.77
CA GLY A 69 10.28 -19.63 4.85
C GLY A 69 9.13 -20.54 4.40
N GLY A 70 9.34 -21.85 4.56
CA GLY A 70 8.68 -22.92 3.80
C GLY A 70 7.17 -22.76 3.61
N SER A 71 6.78 -22.38 2.40
CA SER A 71 5.40 -22.56 1.93
C SER A 71 5.35 -22.45 0.40
N SER A 72 5.67 -23.56 -0.26
CA SER A 72 5.52 -23.70 -1.71
C SER A 72 4.02 -23.68 -2.05
N GLY A 73 3.58 -22.63 -2.72
CA GLY A 73 2.21 -22.44 -3.17
C GLY A 73 2.17 -21.24 -4.10
N THR A 74 1.49 -21.37 -5.24
CA THR A 74 1.40 -20.33 -6.29
C THR A 74 0.65 -19.08 -5.86
N ASN A 75 0.01 -19.09 -4.69
CA ASN A 75 -0.75 -17.96 -4.14
C ASN A 75 -0.18 -17.45 -2.79
N THR A 76 1.09 -17.74 -2.51
CA THR A 76 1.78 -17.25 -1.31
C THR A 76 2.42 -15.89 -1.60
N LEU A 77 2.23 -14.92 -0.70
CA LEU A 77 2.88 -13.61 -0.77
C LEU A 77 4.14 -13.57 0.12
N CYS A 78 5.08 -12.71 -0.28
CA CYS A 78 6.35 -12.46 0.37
C CYS A 78 6.57 -10.95 0.47
N GLY A 79 7.19 -10.51 1.57
CA GLY A 79 7.60 -9.13 1.78
C GLY A 79 9.11 -9.01 1.65
N LYS A 80 9.59 -8.37 0.58
CA LYS A 80 11.02 -8.14 0.35
C LYS A 80 11.36 -6.69 0.61
N VAL A 81 12.48 -6.44 1.30
CA VAL A 81 12.99 -5.08 1.49
C VAL A 81 13.50 -4.55 0.15
N VAL A 82 12.89 -3.46 -0.33
CA VAL A 82 13.25 -2.80 -1.59
C VAL A 82 13.98 -1.48 -1.37
N ARG A 83 13.87 -0.88 -0.18
CA ARG A 83 14.66 0.30 0.20
C ARG A 83 14.98 0.30 1.69
N VAL A 84 16.17 0.76 2.02
CA VAL A 84 16.59 1.07 3.39
C VAL A 84 16.52 2.59 3.54
N LEU A 85 15.68 3.06 4.46
CA LEU A 85 15.41 4.47 4.70
C LEU A 85 16.12 4.97 5.97
N ALA A 86 16.27 4.11 6.97
CA ALA A 86 16.94 4.40 8.22
C ALA A 86 17.32 3.10 8.96
N ASN A 87 18.06 3.24 10.06
CA ASN A 87 18.50 2.14 10.92
C ASN A 87 18.15 2.40 12.40
N ARG A 88 16.91 2.80 12.72
CA ARG A 88 16.48 3.13 14.10
C ARG A 88 16.16 1.86 14.89
N SER A 89 16.57 1.79 16.15
CA SER A 89 16.23 0.65 17.01
C SER A 89 14.72 0.60 17.31
N MET A 90 14.12 -0.59 17.22
CA MET A 90 12.74 -0.84 17.63
C MET A 90 12.65 -1.21 19.12
N SER A 91 13.76 -1.56 19.75
CA SER A 91 13.85 -1.91 21.18
C SER A 91 14.35 -0.77 22.07
N ALA A 92 15.10 0.18 21.50
CA ALA A 92 15.65 1.37 22.17
C ALA A 92 15.35 2.63 21.34
N PRO A 93 14.20 3.30 21.56
CA PRO A 93 13.84 4.50 20.81
C PRO A 93 14.89 5.61 20.90
N GLY A 94 15.19 6.24 19.77
CA GLY A 94 16.17 7.33 19.68
C GLY A 94 17.61 6.87 19.44
N THR A 95 17.89 5.58 19.45
CA THR A 95 19.22 5.03 19.13
C THR A 95 19.26 4.37 17.76
N GLU A 96 20.47 4.17 17.25
CA GLU A 96 20.68 3.30 16.10
C GLU A 96 20.46 1.83 16.48
N MET A 97 19.94 1.05 15.54
CA MET A 97 19.75 -0.39 15.67
C MET A 97 21.09 -1.12 15.51
N ALA A 98 21.47 -1.89 16.53
CA ALA A 98 22.47 -2.93 16.39
C ALA A 98 21.79 -4.23 15.90
N ALA A 99 21.84 -4.50 14.59
CA ALA A 99 21.22 -5.68 14.04
C ALA A 99 21.97 -6.96 14.47
N ALA A 100 21.26 -7.90 15.10
CA ALA A 100 21.81 -9.23 15.37
C ALA A 100 22.11 -10.01 14.09
N ASP A 101 21.40 -9.71 12.99
CA ASP A 101 21.72 -10.21 11.65
C ASP A 101 22.53 -9.19 10.85
N ALA A 102 23.80 -9.53 10.59
CA ALA A 102 24.73 -8.70 9.83
C ALA A 102 24.46 -8.65 8.32
N ARG A 103 23.57 -9.52 7.79
CA ARG A 103 23.23 -9.50 6.36
C ARG A 103 22.59 -8.15 5.97
N PRO A 104 22.88 -7.61 4.77
CA PRO A 104 22.25 -6.40 4.30
C PRO A 104 20.72 -6.48 4.36
N ALA A 105 20.08 -5.41 4.84
CA ALA A 105 18.62 -5.34 4.86
C ALA A 105 18.05 -5.35 3.44
N LEU A 106 18.70 -4.66 2.50
CA LEU A 106 18.24 -4.56 1.12
C LEU A 106 18.17 -5.96 0.49
N GLY A 107 17.01 -6.29 -0.06
CA GLY A 107 16.75 -7.56 -0.70
C GLY A 107 16.38 -8.71 0.26
N MET A 108 16.43 -8.50 1.58
CA MET A 108 16.02 -9.49 2.57
C MET A 108 14.52 -9.75 2.49
N THR A 109 14.13 -11.02 2.53
CA THR A 109 12.74 -11.43 2.75
C THR A 109 12.40 -11.26 4.22
N MET A 110 11.61 -10.22 4.53
CA MET A 110 11.17 -9.90 5.88
C MET A 110 9.81 -10.53 6.21
N LEU A 111 8.92 -10.71 5.22
CA LEU A 111 7.67 -11.44 5.37
C LEU A 111 7.68 -12.69 4.49
N SER A 112 7.24 -13.81 5.01
CA SER A 112 7.17 -15.08 4.26
C SER A 112 5.90 -15.86 4.57
N GLY A 113 5.49 -16.71 3.63
CA GLY A 113 4.39 -17.63 3.84
C GLY A 113 3.02 -16.95 3.97
N LEU A 114 2.88 -15.70 3.53
CA LEU A 114 1.63 -14.95 3.67
C LEU A 114 0.55 -15.56 2.78
N ARG A 115 -0.55 -16.00 3.40
CA ARG A 115 -1.71 -16.59 2.73
C ARG A 115 -2.97 -15.97 3.29
N ASP A 116 -3.97 -15.79 2.44
CA ASP A 116 -5.31 -15.38 2.88
C ASP A 116 -5.81 -16.37 3.96
N SER A 117 -6.34 -15.84 5.06
CA SER A 117 -6.82 -16.63 6.19
C SER A 117 -8.09 -17.43 5.89
N GLY A 118 -8.78 -17.13 4.79
CA GLY A 118 -10.05 -17.75 4.41
C GLY A 118 -11.24 -17.33 5.28
N SER A 119 -11.07 -16.39 6.22
CA SER A 119 -12.11 -15.95 7.14
C SER A 119 -13.05 -14.88 6.57
N GLY A 120 -12.86 -14.47 5.31
CA GLY A 120 -13.63 -13.38 4.68
C GLY A 120 -13.26 -11.97 5.17
N SER A 121 -12.38 -11.85 6.18
CA SER A 121 -11.87 -10.57 6.67
C SER A 121 -10.88 -9.91 5.68
N GLY A 122 -10.24 -10.70 4.81
CA GLY A 122 -9.14 -10.27 3.93
C GLY A 122 -7.80 -10.21 4.67
N GLU A 123 -7.69 -10.92 5.79
CA GLU A 123 -6.45 -11.02 6.56
C GLU A 123 -5.51 -12.05 5.95
N TYR A 124 -4.22 -11.80 6.10
CA TYR A 124 -3.18 -12.70 5.65
C TYR A 124 -2.37 -13.20 6.84
N GLN A 125 -2.08 -14.50 6.86
CA GLN A 125 -1.26 -15.12 7.91
C GLN A 125 0.04 -15.63 7.32
N GLY A 126 1.13 -15.46 8.06
CA GLY A 126 2.45 -15.94 7.68
C GLY A 126 3.44 -15.66 8.78
N GLU A 127 4.65 -15.27 8.40
CA GLU A 127 5.76 -15.03 9.31
C GLU A 127 6.46 -13.70 9.00
N ILE A 128 7.03 -13.09 10.04
CA ILE A 128 7.86 -11.89 9.94
C ILE A 128 9.21 -12.11 10.62
N TYR A 129 10.29 -11.79 9.91
CA TYR A 129 11.65 -11.84 10.42
C TYR A 129 12.06 -10.49 11.01
N ASN A 130 12.51 -10.49 12.26
CA ASN A 130 13.08 -9.33 12.91
C ASN A 130 14.61 -9.43 12.90
N ARG A 131 15.26 -8.57 12.10
CA ARG A 131 16.72 -8.50 12.00
C ARG A 131 17.43 -7.94 13.24
N GLU A 132 16.73 -7.17 14.07
CA GLU A 132 17.29 -6.59 15.29
C GLU A 132 17.68 -7.69 16.29
N ASN A 133 16.90 -8.78 16.35
CA ASN A 133 17.14 -9.89 17.27
C ASN A 133 17.32 -11.25 16.57
N ALA A 134 17.34 -11.25 15.23
CA ALA A 134 17.46 -12.43 14.37
C ALA A 134 16.39 -13.51 14.60
N LYS A 135 15.17 -13.14 14.99
CA LYS A 135 14.06 -14.08 15.24
C LYS A 135 12.92 -13.94 14.23
N THR A 136 12.28 -15.07 13.95
CA THR A 136 11.04 -15.13 13.16
C THR A 136 9.84 -15.24 14.08
N TYR A 137 8.79 -14.50 13.76
CA TYR A 137 7.52 -14.44 14.50
C TYR A 137 6.37 -14.81 13.59
N ARG A 138 5.28 -15.35 14.14
CA ARG A 138 4.03 -15.46 13.39
C ARG A 138 3.48 -14.06 13.17
N SER A 139 2.91 -13.83 12.00
CA SER A 139 2.34 -12.53 11.64
C SER A 139 0.94 -12.65 11.06
N THR A 140 0.10 -11.67 11.39
CA THR A 140 -1.18 -11.40 10.74
C THR A 140 -1.12 -10.02 10.11
N LEU A 141 -1.47 -9.94 8.82
CA LEU A 141 -1.57 -8.71 8.05
C LEU A 141 -3.05 -8.39 7.82
N THR A 142 -3.47 -7.20 8.22
CA THR A 142 -4.85 -6.73 8.06
C THR A 142 -4.81 -5.39 7.30
N PRO A 143 -5.24 -5.33 6.03
CA PRO A 143 -5.42 -4.07 5.33
C PRO A 143 -6.60 -3.32 5.96
N ALA A 144 -6.29 -2.30 6.76
CA ALA A 144 -7.27 -1.53 7.52
C ALA A 144 -7.83 -0.35 6.73
N GLU A 145 -6.98 0.32 5.95
CA GLU A 145 -7.34 1.44 5.06
C GLU A 145 -6.52 1.34 3.76
N PRO A 146 -6.85 2.09 2.69
CA PRO A 146 -6.09 2.06 1.44
C PRO A 146 -4.58 2.33 1.61
N ASP A 147 -4.22 3.15 2.60
CA ASP A 147 -2.85 3.52 2.91
C ASP A 147 -2.31 2.93 4.22
N GLN A 148 -3.08 2.06 4.89
CA GLN A 148 -2.77 1.52 6.22
C GLN A 148 -2.83 0.00 6.26
N LEU A 149 -1.71 -0.61 6.62
CA LEU A 149 -1.60 -2.05 6.84
C LEU A 149 -1.24 -2.31 8.31
N LEU A 150 -2.09 -3.04 9.01
CA LEU A 150 -1.78 -3.51 10.36
C LEU A 150 -0.95 -4.80 10.25
N VAL A 151 0.22 -4.80 10.87
CA VAL A 151 1.15 -5.93 10.88
C VAL A 151 1.34 -6.40 12.30
N ARG A 152 0.70 -7.51 12.66
CA ARG A 152 0.69 -8.02 14.02
C ARG A 152 1.62 -9.21 14.17
N ALA A 153 2.74 -9.02 14.87
CA ALA A 153 3.74 -10.06 15.13
C ALA A 153 3.59 -10.64 16.54
N TYR A 154 3.61 -11.96 16.69
CA TYR A 154 3.40 -12.62 17.98
C TYR A 154 4.19 -13.94 18.12
N VAL A 155 4.39 -14.36 19.37
CA VAL A 155 5.02 -15.65 19.72
C VAL A 155 3.93 -16.60 20.22
N GLY A 156 3.78 -17.76 19.58
CA GLY A 156 2.79 -18.76 19.99
C GLY A 156 1.35 -18.34 19.64
N ILE A 157 0.62 -17.79 20.63
CA ILE A 157 -0.76 -17.31 20.45
C ILE A 157 -0.78 -15.81 20.12
N PRO A 158 -1.78 -15.34 19.33
CA PRO A 158 -1.90 -13.93 18.99
C PRO A 158 -1.79 -13.01 20.20
N LEU A 159 -2.46 -13.29 21.31
CA LEU A 159 -2.54 -12.38 22.48
C LEU A 159 -1.18 -11.83 22.96
N PHE A 160 -0.08 -12.57 22.81
CA PHE A 160 1.27 -12.13 23.15
C PHE A 160 2.04 -11.64 21.91
N GLY A 161 1.69 -10.43 21.46
CA GLY A 161 2.30 -9.81 20.29
C GLY A 161 2.26 -8.30 20.30
N LYS A 162 2.82 -7.72 19.25
CA LYS A 162 2.77 -6.27 18.97
C LYS A 162 2.17 -6.05 17.58
N THR A 163 1.31 -5.06 17.47
CA THR A 163 0.79 -4.57 16.19
C THR A 163 1.61 -3.36 15.77
N GLN A 164 2.06 -3.36 14.52
CA GLN A 164 2.66 -2.22 13.86
C GLN A 164 1.72 -1.66 12.80
N VAL A 165 1.77 -0.35 12.57
CA VAL A 165 1.03 0.32 11.50
C VAL A 165 1.98 0.68 10.37
N TRP A 166 1.90 -0.05 9.26
CA TRP A 166 2.68 0.22 8.06
C TRP A 166 1.89 1.14 7.12
N ARG A 167 2.61 2.01 6.40
CA ARG A 167 2.01 3.05 5.56
C ARG A 167 2.49 3.00 4.14
N ARG A 168 1.64 3.37 3.18
CA ARG A 168 2.06 3.53 1.77
C ARG A 168 3.14 4.61 1.64
N PRO A 169 4.15 4.44 0.76
CA PRO A 169 5.07 5.50 0.40
C PRO A 169 4.34 6.73 -0.15
N ALA A 170 4.84 7.93 0.14
CA ALA A 170 4.17 9.19 -0.24
C ALA A 170 3.92 9.34 -1.75
N ALA A 171 4.77 8.75 -2.60
CA ALA A 171 4.61 8.78 -4.05
C ALA A 171 3.32 8.10 -4.55
N GLU A 172 2.76 7.16 -3.78
CA GLU A 172 1.50 6.48 -4.11
C GLU A 172 0.26 7.23 -3.59
N ARG A 173 0.44 8.29 -2.78
CA ARG A 173 -0.65 9.12 -2.25
C ARG A 173 -1.03 10.31 -3.16
N GLY A 174 -0.30 10.54 -4.25
CA GLY A 174 -0.48 11.68 -5.16
C GLY A 174 -1.11 11.36 -6.52
N GLY A 175 -1.52 10.11 -6.76
CA GLY A 175 -2.06 9.65 -8.03
C GLY A 175 -3.60 9.72 -8.10
N VAL A 176 -4.18 10.86 -7.77
CA VAL A 176 -5.52 11.24 -8.22
C VAL A 176 -5.37 12.62 -8.84
N GLN A 177 -5.17 12.63 -10.16
CA GLN A 177 -5.44 13.78 -11.02
C GLN A 177 -6.19 13.27 -12.25
#